data_AF-R7BY27-F1
#
_entry.id   AF-R7BY27-F1
#
_cell.length_a   1.000
_cell.length_b   1.000
_cell.length_c   1.000
_cell.angle_alpha   90.00
_cell.angle_beta   90.00
_cell.angle_gamma   90.00
#
_symmetry.space_group_name_H-M   'P 1'
#
loop_
_entity.id
_entity.type
_entity.pdbx_description
1 polymer ?
#
loop_
_entity_poly.entity_id
_entity_poly.type
_entity_poly.pdbx_seq_one_letter_code
_entity_poly.pdbx_strand_id
1 'polypeptide(L)'
;MKQTTAKAQAKTISKTTGRVKGTWGGRRPGAGRKPMCDKAMTETATVRLSVEQVTSFRALGGAIWFRDVLNQAMAADPKLASGVSKPDGLIPVKVKTHVKVPSGYSAVQAGFPSPAEQYQGESIDFNDLLITNAASTFVLKAKGESMIEAGIDEGDLLVVDRSVTEKPGDIVIMQVNNEFTVKRFMKKRGKIYLHPENSSGLYDDIFPGDGDEWVCFGVVKHVIKSIG
;
A
#
# COMPACT_ATOMS: atom_id res chain seq x y z
N MET A 1 -77.11 33.03 9.60
CA MET A 1 -76.08 33.77 10.38
C MET A 1 -74.73 33.41 9.74
N LYS A 2 -73.92 34.28 9.11
CA LYS A 2 -73.74 35.73 9.15
C LYS A 2 -73.57 36.27 7.73
N GLN A 3 -74.01 37.50 7.55
CA GLN A 3 -73.81 38.36 6.38
C GLN A 3 -72.39 38.95 6.34
N THR A 4 -72.10 39.63 5.23
CA THR A 4 -71.17 40.78 5.05
C THR A 4 -69.66 40.43 5.04
N THR A 5 -68.82 40.92 4.12
CA THR A 5 -68.80 42.23 3.46
C THR A 5 -67.96 42.20 2.18
N ALA A 6 -68.39 42.96 1.17
CA ALA A 6 -67.62 43.34 -0.01
C ALA A 6 -66.57 44.43 0.33
N LYS A 7 -65.46 44.48 -0.42
CA LYS A 7 -64.78 45.75 -0.73
C LYS A 7 -64.14 45.72 -2.11
N ALA A 8 -64.43 46.78 -2.85
CA ALA A 8 -64.08 47.03 -4.23
C ALA A 8 -62.69 47.69 -4.37
N GLN A 9 -62.08 47.36 -5.51
CA GLN A 9 -61.24 48.16 -6.43
C GLN A 9 -60.40 49.34 -5.91
N ALA A 10 -59.10 49.31 -6.28
CA ALA A 10 -58.45 50.46 -6.91
C ALA A 10 -57.52 49.98 -8.03
N LYS A 11 -57.80 50.46 -9.23
CA LYS A 11 -57.12 50.21 -10.50
C LYS A 11 -56.14 51.35 -10.71
N THR A 12 -54.83 51.09 -10.68
CA THR A 12 -53.84 52.05 -11.18
C THR A 12 -53.34 51.55 -12.52
N ILE A 13 -53.83 52.20 -13.57
CA ILE A 13 -53.36 52.07 -14.94
C ILE A 13 -52.07 52.90 -15.04
N SER A 14 -50.93 52.27 -15.32
CA SER A 14 -49.87 52.94 -16.06
C SER A 14 -49.63 52.19 -17.37
N LYS A 15 -50.06 52.84 -18.45
CA LYS A 15 -49.72 52.48 -19.81
C LYS A 15 -48.23 52.78 -20.00
N THR A 16 -47.43 51.76 -20.27
CA THR A 16 -46.16 51.95 -20.98
C THR A 16 -46.15 51.00 -22.16
N THR A 17 -46.60 51.56 -23.28
CA THR A 17 -46.25 51.24 -24.66
C THR A 17 -45.21 50.13 -24.85
N GLY A 18 -45.63 49.09 -25.56
CA GLY A 18 -44.78 47.99 -25.98
C GLY A 18 -43.56 48.48 -26.76
N ARG A 19 -42.40 47.96 -26.35
CA ARG A 19 -41.20 47.93 -27.17
C ARG A 19 -41.02 46.49 -27.62
N VAL A 20 -41.27 46.21 -28.90
CA VAL A 20 -40.92 44.93 -29.51
C VAL A 20 -39.42 44.72 -29.30
N LYS A 21 -39.06 43.74 -28.48
CA LYS A 21 -37.65 43.41 -28.23
C LYS A 21 -37.11 42.84 -29.54
N GLY A 22 -36.25 43.61 -30.22
CA GLY A 22 -35.58 43.17 -31.42
C GLY A 22 -34.90 41.81 -31.18
N THR A 23 -35.11 40.88 -32.10
CA THR A 23 -34.47 39.56 -32.12
C THR A 23 -32.99 39.71 -32.48
N TRP A 24 -32.19 40.15 -31.53
CA TRP A 24 -30.74 40.12 -31.65
C TRP A 24 -30.14 39.42 -30.42
N GLY A 25 -29.52 38.26 -30.66
CA GLY A 25 -28.63 37.61 -29.70
C GLY A 25 -29.26 36.58 -28.74
N GLY A 26 -30.33 35.90 -29.12
CA GLY A 26 -30.84 34.75 -28.35
C GLY A 26 -29.87 33.56 -28.37
N ARG A 27 -29.78 32.83 -27.24
CA ARG A 27 -29.02 31.58 -27.09
C ARG A 27 -29.39 30.62 -28.22
N ARG A 28 -28.51 30.46 -29.22
CA ARG A 28 -28.69 29.46 -30.28
C ARG A 28 -28.45 28.06 -29.69
N PRO A 29 -29.16 27.01 -30.14
CA PRO A 29 -28.78 25.64 -29.83
C PRO A 29 -27.30 25.44 -30.23
N GLY A 30 -26.45 25.07 -29.26
CA GLY A 30 -25.00 24.97 -29.47
C GLY A 30 -24.18 26.24 -29.19
N ALA A 31 -24.80 27.33 -28.71
CA ALA A 31 -24.07 28.53 -28.26
C ALA A 31 -23.54 28.36 -26.81
N GLY A 32 -22.23 28.54 -26.65
CA GLY A 32 -21.50 28.40 -25.39
C GLY A 32 -20.15 27.72 -25.63
N ARG A 33 -19.19 27.92 -24.73
CA ARG A 33 -17.94 27.14 -24.76
C ARG A 33 -18.33 25.68 -24.59
N LYS A 34 -18.05 24.83 -25.60
CA LYS A 34 -18.26 23.39 -25.49
C LYS A 34 -17.63 22.93 -24.17
N PRO A 35 -18.33 22.12 -23.34
CA PRO A 35 -17.75 21.61 -22.12
C PRO A 35 -16.40 20.97 -22.47
N MET A 36 -15.37 21.35 -21.73
CA MET A 36 -13.99 20.96 -22.03
C MET A 36 -13.74 19.46 -21.81
N CYS A 37 -14.74 18.75 -21.29
CA CYS A 37 -14.66 17.34 -21.02
C CYS A 37 -16.01 16.66 -21.33
N ASP A 38 -15.93 15.40 -21.77
CA ASP A 38 -17.06 14.50 -21.99
C ASP A 38 -17.95 14.37 -20.75
N LYS A 39 -19.18 13.87 -20.94
CA LYS A 39 -20.23 13.68 -19.92
C LYS A 39 -19.76 13.01 -18.61
N ALA A 40 -18.58 12.39 -18.56
CA ALA A 40 -18.01 11.74 -17.40
C ALA A 40 -17.52 12.70 -16.29
N MET A 41 -17.31 13.99 -16.55
CA MET A 41 -16.71 14.93 -15.57
C MET A 41 -17.63 16.11 -15.23
N THR A 42 -18.90 15.83 -14.93
CA THR A 42 -19.88 16.85 -14.54
C THR A 42 -20.04 17.02 -13.03
N GLU A 43 -19.58 16.06 -12.23
CA GLU A 43 -19.69 16.13 -10.77
C GLU A 43 -18.50 16.87 -10.15
N THR A 44 -18.80 17.76 -9.20
CA THR A 44 -17.78 18.56 -8.50
C THR A 44 -17.80 18.22 -7.02
N ALA A 45 -16.68 17.70 -6.52
CA ALA A 45 -16.46 17.48 -5.09
C ALA A 45 -15.56 18.60 -4.54
N THR A 46 -15.98 19.25 -3.46
CA THR A 46 -15.22 20.34 -2.82
C THR A 46 -14.43 19.80 -1.63
N VAL A 47 -13.11 19.97 -1.65
CA VAL A 47 -12.22 19.57 -0.55
C VAL A 47 -11.64 20.81 0.12
N ARG A 48 -11.64 20.84 1.46
CA ARG A 48 -10.95 21.89 2.23
C ARG A 48 -9.53 21.44 2.53
N LEU A 49 -8.57 22.31 2.25
CA LEU A 49 -7.14 22.05 2.43
C LEU A 49 -6.52 23.18 3.26
N SER A 50 -5.44 22.87 3.99
CA SER A 50 -4.61 23.89 4.61
C SER A 50 -3.84 24.69 3.55
N VAL A 51 -3.31 25.86 3.92
CA VAL A 51 -2.55 26.72 3.00
C VAL A 51 -1.33 25.98 2.44
N GLU A 52 -0.62 25.22 3.28
CA GLU A 52 0.54 24.41 2.87
C GLU A 52 0.12 23.32 1.85
N GLN A 53 -0.99 22.63 2.13
CA GLN A 53 -1.52 21.60 1.23
C GLN A 53 -1.92 22.16 -0.13
N VAL A 54 -2.47 23.38 -0.19
CA VAL A 54 -2.82 24.03 -1.47
C VAL A 54 -1.56 24.32 -2.30
N THR A 55 -0.49 24.76 -1.66
CA THR A 55 0.80 25.03 -2.33
C THR A 55 1.36 23.75 -2.93
N SER A 56 1.42 22.67 -2.14
CA SER A 56 1.88 21.35 -2.62
C SER A 56 0.95 20.79 -3.71
N PHE A 57 -0.36 20.91 -3.54
CA PHE A 57 -1.35 20.45 -4.54
C PHE A 57 -1.13 21.09 -5.89
N ARG A 58 -0.93 22.42 -5.93
CA ARG A 58 -0.67 23.15 -7.18
C ARG A 58 0.67 22.74 -7.79
N ALA A 59 1.70 22.58 -6.98
CA ALA A 59 3.02 22.16 -7.44
C ALA A 59 3.01 20.75 -8.05
N LEU A 60 2.18 19.84 -7.53
CA LEU A 60 2.06 18.46 -8.00
C LEU A 60 1.21 18.31 -9.27
N GLY A 61 0.62 19.38 -9.81
CA GLY A 61 -0.24 19.30 -11.02
C GLY A 61 -1.74 19.44 -10.73
N GLY A 62 -2.10 19.81 -9.49
CA GLY A 62 -3.44 20.20 -9.09
C GLY A 62 -4.49 19.12 -9.32
N ALA A 63 -5.60 19.50 -9.96
CA ALA A 63 -6.74 18.61 -10.20
C ALA A 63 -6.40 17.42 -11.11
N ILE A 64 -5.45 17.59 -12.04
CA ILE A 64 -5.02 16.51 -12.95
C ILE A 64 -4.31 15.43 -12.15
N TRP A 65 -3.31 15.83 -11.36
CA TRP A 65 -2.60 14.92 -10.47
C TRP A 65 -3.53 14.22 -9.49
N PHE A 66 -4.41 14.97 -8.83
CA PHE A 66 -5.33 14.39 -7.86
C PHE A 66 -6.27 13.37 -8.49
N ARG A 67 -6.71 13.63 -9.72
CA ARG A 67 -7.52 12.68 -10.49
C ARG A 67 -6.75 11.40 -10.79
N ASP A 68 -5.50 11.51 -11.23
CA ASP A 68 -4.69 10.34 -11.53
C ASP A 68 -4.41 9.51 -10.27
N VAL A 69 -4.17 10.17 -9.13
CA VAL A 69 -4.06 9.51 -7.81
C VAL A 69 -5.36 8.80 -7.43
N LEU A 70 -6.52 9.43 -7.64
CA LEU A 70 -7.82 8.80 -7.38
C LEU A 70 -8.06 7.58 -8.27
N ASN A 71 -7.77 7.69 -9.57
CA ASN A 71 -7.91 6.59 -10.51
C ASN A 71 -7.02 5.40 -10.12
N GLN A 72 -5.77 5.65 -9.73
CA GLN A 72 -4.86 4.61 -9.26
C GLN A 72 -5.36 3.95 -7.97
N ALA A 73 -5.85 4.74 -7.01
CA ALA A 73 -6.41 4.21 -5.77
C ALA A 73 -7.66 3.35 -6.01
N MET A 74 -8.54 3.76 -6.94
CA MET A 74 -9.72 2.98 -7.34
C MET A 74 -9.37 1.71 -8.10
N ALA A 75 -8.28 1.71 -8.88
CA ALA A 75 -7.78 0.52 -9.55
C ALA A 75 -7.15 -0.49 -8.56
N ALA A 76 -6.50 0.01 -7.50
CA ALA A 76 -5.85 -0.83 -6.49
C ALA A 76 -6.85 -1.49 -5.52
N ASP A 77 -7.96 -0.82 -5.18
CA ASP A 77 -9.02 -1.38 -4.33
C ASP A 77 -10.39 -1.26 -5.00
N PRO A 78 -10.91 -2.34 -5.62
CA PRO A 78 -12.22 -2.35 -6.26
C PRO A 78 -13.38 -2.02 -5.31
N LYS A 79 -13.20 -2.15 -3.99
CA LYS A 79 -14.23 -1.81 -2.99
C LYS A 79 -14.42 -0.30 -2.88
N LEU A 80 -13.41 0.51 -3.21
CA LEU A 80 -13.50 1.98 -3.22
C LEU A 80 -14.44 2.50 -4.32
N ALA A 81 -14.57 1.76 -5.44
CA ALA A 81 -15.48 2.09 -6.53
C ALA A 81 -16.96 1.77 -6.23
N SER A 82 -17.23 0.93 -5.23
CA SER A 82 -18.57 0.40 -4.92
C SER A 82 -19.42 1.28 -3.99
N GLY A 83 -18.95 2.48 -3.64
CA GLY A 83 -19.74 3.44 -2.84
C GLY A 83 -19.94 3.05 -1.37
N VAL A 84 -19.21 2.05 -0.86
CA VAL A 84 -19.22 1.73 0.56
C VAL A 84 -18.59 2.90 1.32
N SER A 85 -19.43 3.63 2.07
CA SER A 85 -18.99 4.70 2.94
C SER A 85 -17.99 4.13 3.95
N LYS A 86 -16.74 4.56 3.81
CA LYS A 86 -15.70 4.36 4.82
C LYS A 86 -16.26 4.78 6.19
N PRO A 87 -16.27 3.92 7.22
CA PRO A 87 -16.78 4.30 8.53
C PRO A 87 -16.01 5.52 9.05
N ASP A 88 -16.74 6.50 9.57
CA ASP A 88 -16.14 7.66 10.23
C ASP A 88 -15.21 7.19 11.35
N GLY A 89 -13.99 7.72 11.38
CA GLY A 89 -12.99 7.43 12.41
C GLY A 89 -11.97 6.33 12.08
N LEU A 90 -12.09 5.62 10.95
CA LEU A 90 -11.04 4.69 10.53
C LEU A 90 -10.06 5.38 9.57
N ILE A 91 -8.89 5.75 10.08
CA ILE A 91 -7.74 6.10 9.22
C ILE A 91 -7.21 4.75 8.70
N PRO A 92 -7.33 4.42 7.39
CA PRO A 92 -6.69 3.25 6.86
C PRO A 92 -5.20 3.46 7.06
N VAL A 93 -4.57 2.47 7.68
CA VAL A 93 -3.11 2.41 7.73
C VAL A 93 -2.66 2.37 6.27
N LYS A 94 -2.24 3.52 5.73
CA LYS A 94 -1.54 3.57 4.47
C LYS A 94 -0.19 2.92 4.72
N VAL A 95 -0.04 1.67 4.31
CA VAL A 95 1.27 1.02 4.18
C VAL A 95 2.07 1.90 3.22
N LYS A 96 3.12 2.55 3.74
CA LYS A 96 3.39 3.95 3.39
C LYS A 96 4.28 4.17 2.18
N THR A 97 4.90 3.17 1.57
CA THR A 97 5.83 3.41 0.45
C THR A 97 6.03 2.16 -0.39
N HIS A 98 5.28 2.04 -1.49
CA HIS A 98 5.72 1.24 -2.64
C HIS A 98 6.73 2.08 -3.42
N VAL A 99 8.00 1.66 -3.43
CA VAL A 99 9.06 2.28 -4.23
C VAL A 99 9.48 1.27 -5.26
N LYS A 100 9.07 1.56 -6.50
CA LYS A 100 9.42 0.78 -7.67
C LYS A 100 10.85 1.11 -8.09
N VAL A 101 11.75 0.14 -7.94
CA VAL A 101 13.14 0.21 -8.37
C VAL A 101 13.25 -0.42 -9.76
N PRO A 102 13.87 0.25 -10.75
CA PRO A 102 14.12 -0.37 -12.04
C PRO A 102 14.92 -1.67 -11.87
N SER A 103 14.45 -2.78 -12.44
CA SER A 103 15.17 -4.04 -12.45
C SER A 103 15.77 -4.29 -13.84
N GLY A 104 17.01 -4.78 -13.89
CA GLY A 104 17.59 -5.29 -15.13
C GLY A 104 17.09 -6.73 -15.35
N TYR A 105 16.42 -7.02 -16.46
CA TYR A 105 15.86 -8.35 -16.74
C TYR A 105 16.87 -9.46 -16.97
N SER A 106 18.14 -9.12 -17.19
CA SER A 106 19.17 -10.14 -17.31
C SER A 106 19.73 -10.45 -15.94
N ALA A 107 19.77 -11.74 -15.60
CA ALA A 107 20.61 -12.20 -14.50
C ALA A 107 22.03 -11.70 -14.78
N VAL A 108 22.46 -10.67 -14.05
CA VAL A 108 23.81 -10.15 -14.17
C VAL A 108 24.73 -11.30 -13.79
N GLN A 109 25.44 -11.84 -14.79
CA GLN A 109 26.35 -12.93 -14.57
C GLN A 109 27.38 -12.47 -13.54
N ALA A 110 27.49 -13.20 -12.43
CA ALA A 110 28.53 -13.00 -11.43
C ALA A 110 29.89 -13.50 -11.98
N GLY A 111 30.28 -13.02 -13.16
CA GLY A 111 31.37 -13.52 -14.00
C GLY A 111 31.69 -12.58 -15.17
N PHE A 112 32.21 -13.11 -16.28
CA PHE A 112 32.69 -12.27 -17.39
C PHE A 112 31.51 -11.55 -18.10
N PRO A 113 31.58 -10.22 -18.32
CA PRO A 113 30.47 -9.47 -18.89
C PRO A 113 30.27 -9.81 -20.37
N SER A 114 29.04 -10.19 -20.75
CA SER A 114 28.66 -10.34 -22.15
C SER A 114 28.05 -9.02 -22.68
N PRO A 115 28.57 -8.40 -23.75
CA PRO A 115 28.21 -7.03 -24.14
C PRO A 115 26.84 -6.86 -24.83
N ALA A 116 26.05 -7.92 -25.02
CA ALA A 116 25.02 -7.94 -26.06
C ALA A 116 23.55 -7.81 -25.59
N GLU A 117 23.26 -7.60 -24.32
CA GLU A 117 21.87 -7.56 -23.85
C GLU A 117 21.32 -6.13 -23.70
N GLN A 118 20.29 -5.84 -24.49
CA GLN A 118 19.49 -4.63 -24.34
C GLN A 118 18.57 -4.75 -23.12
N TYR A 119 18.80 -3.90 -22.12
CA TYR A 119 18.01 -3.83 -20.90
C TYR A 119 16.65 -3.17 -21.14
N GLN A 120 15.57 -3.95 -21.25
CA GLN A 120 14.20 -3.44 -21.19
C GLN A 120 13.57 -3.73 -19.83
N GLY A 121 14.01 -3.08 -18.76
CA GLY A 121 13.64 -3.38 -17.35
C GLY A 121 12.19 -3.14 -16.92
N GLU A 122 11.56 -4.13 -16.27
CA GLU A 122 10.37 -3.93 -15.43
C GLU A 122 10.81 -3.34 -14.09
N SER A 123 9.92 -2.63 -13.42
CA SER A 123 10.18 -2.12 -12.08
C SER A 123 9.75 -3.12 -11.02
N ILE A 124 10.61 -3.40 -10.03
CA ILE A 124 10.31 -4.28 -8.89
C ILE A 124 10.08 -3.42 -7.64
N ASP A 125 9.12 -3.82 -6.81
CA ASP A 125 8.94 -3.27 -5.47
C ASP A 125 9.43 -4.29 -4.42
N PHE A 126 10.29 -3.85 -3.51
CA PHE A 126 10.82 -4.76 -2.49
C PHE A 126 9.79 -5.20 -1.45
N ASN A 127 8.75 -4.40 -1.20
CA ASN A 127 7.68 -4.84 -0.32
C ASN A 127 6.92 -5.99 -0.97
N ASP A 128 6.58 -5.87 -2.25
CA ASP A 128 5.88 -6.93 -2.98
C ASP A 128 6.74 -8.20 -3.11
N LEU A 129 8.06 -8.03 -3.20
CA LEU A 129 9.01 -9.14 -3.29
C LEU A 129 9.22 -9.86 -1.95
N LEU A 130 9.36 -9.13 -0.85
CA LEU A 130 9.80 -9.66 0.45
C LEU A 130 8.67 -9.91 1.44
N ILE A 131 7.52 -9.25 1.26
CA ILE A 131 6.42 -9.25 2.23
C ILE A 131 5.20 -9.91 1.59
N THR A 132 4.96 -11.17 1.95
CA THR A 132 3.73 -11.88 1.54
C THR A 132 2.51 -11.43 2.36
N ASN A 133 2.69 -11.25 3.67
CA ASN A 133 1.62 -10.80 4.58
C ASN A 133 2.14 -9.71 5.52
N ALA A 134 1.79 -8.47 5.22
CA ALA A 134 2.27 -7.30 5.96
C ALA A 134 1.91 -7.31 7.46
N ALA A 135 0.79 -7.93 7.84
CA ALA A 135 0.36 -7.98 9.24
C ALA A 135 1.14 -9.01 10.08
N SER A 136 1.80 -9.97 9.44
CA SER A 136 2.54 -11.07 10.10
C SER A 136 4.02 -11.10 9.76
N THR A 137 4.53 -10.10 9.03
CA THR A 137 5.94 -10.02 8.63
C THR A 137 6.71 -9.09 9.56
N PHE A 138 7.85 -9.57 10.06
CA PHE A 138 8.73 -8.86 10.99
C PHE A 138 10.15 -8.88 10.46
N VAL A 139 10.93 -7.85 10.78
CA VAL A 139 12.36 -7.82 10.46
C VAL A 139 13.15 -7.87 11.76
N LEU A 140 14.07 -8.83 11.86
CA LEU A 140 14.98 -8.99 13.00
C LEU A 140 16.42 -8.88 12.54
N LYS A 141 17.33 -8.51 13.43
CA LYS A 141 18.77 -8.48 13.14
C LYS A 141 19.42 -9.75 13.70
N ALA A 142 20.15 -10.48 12.86
CA ALA A 142 20.90 -11.63 13.27
C ALA A 142 22.05 -11.21 14.21
N LYS A 143 22.28 -12.00 15.25
CA LYS A 143 23.38 -11.81 16.20
C LYS A 143 24.05 -13.16 16.47
N GLY A 144 25.37 -13.17 16.43
CA GLY A 144 26.19 -14.36 16.62
C GLY A 144 26.30 -15.21 15.36
N GLU A 145 27.06 -16.30 15.50
CA GLU A 145 27.64 -17.05 14.38
C GLU A 145 27.04 -18.44 14.17
N SER A 146 25.98 -18.79 14.90
CA SER A 146 25.43 -20.15 14.87
C SER A 146 24.82 -20.60 13.53
N MET A 147 24.71 -19.69 12.55
CA MET A 147 24.03 -19.93 11.27
C MET A 147 24.88 -19.49 10.04
N ILE A 148 26.20 -19.35 10.19
CA ILE A 148 27.09 -18.88 9.11
C ILE A 148 26.98 -19.78 7.87
N GLU A 149 26.89 -21.10 8.05
CA GLU A 149 26.83 -22.06 6.92
C GLU A 149 25.48 -22.01 6.19
N ALA A 150 24.45 -21.45 6.82
CA ALA A 150 23.19 -21.10 6.17
C ALA A 150 23.24 -19.75 5.43
N GLY A 151 24.39 -19.08 5.41
CA GLY A 151 24.59 -17.76 4.81
C GLY A 151 24.09 -16.59 5.67
N ILE A 152 23.84 -16.84 6.97
CA ILE A 152 23.40 -15.82 7.92
C ILE A 152 24.59 -15.41 8.79
N ASP A 153 25.06 -14.20 8.57
CA ASP A 153 26.16 -13.60 9.31
C ASP A 153 25.64 -12.64 10.38
N GLU A 154 26.50 -12.31 11.34
CA GLU A 154 26.17 -11.29 12.32
C GLU A 154 25.86 -9.95 11.65
N GLY A 155 24.70 -9.40 11.99
CA GLY A 155 24.24 -8.11 11.51
C GLY A 155 23.32 -8.15 10.30
N ASP A 156 23.12 -9.31 9.67
CA ASP A 156 22.13 -9.50 8.61
C ASP A 156 20.70 -9.20 9.09
N LEU A 157 19.84 -8.76 8.16
CA LEU A 157 18.42 -8.58 8.43
C LEU A 157 17.63 -9.81 7.99
N LEU A 158 16.86 -10.38 8.90
CA LEU A 158 16.01 -11.53 8.69
C LEU A 158 14.57 -11.07 8.52
N VAL A 159 13.96 -11.37 7.38
CA VAL A 159 12.53 -11.16 7.14
C VAL A 159 11.79 -12.43 7.58
N VAL A 160 10.95 -12.30 8.60
CA VAL A 160 10.31 -13.41 9.31
C VAL A 160 8.80 -13.32 9.13
N ASP A 161 8.16 -14.43 8.75
CA ASP A 161 6.70 -14.52 8.63
C ASP A 161 6.13 -15.42 9.74
N ARG A 162 5.25 -14.85 10.56
CA ARG A 162 4.57 -15.55 11.66
C ARG A 162 3.31 -16.29 11.23
N SER A 163 2.80 -16.06 10.02
CA SER A 163 1.61 -16.73 9.51
C SER A 163 1.90 -18.12 8.94
N VAL A 164 3.19 -18.44 8.76
CA VAL A 164 3.64 -19.71 8.17
C VAL A 164 3.97 -20.69 9.28
N THR A 165 3.38 -21.89 9.20
CA THR A 165 3.75 -23.02 10.05
C THR A 165 5.10 -23.59 9.63
N GLU A 166 6.01 -23.74 10.59
CA GLU A 166 7.34 -24.28 10.40
C GLU A 166 7.34 -25.73 9.92
N LYS A 167 8.23 -26.04 8.96
CA LYS A 167 8.47 -27.38 8.46
C LYS A 167 9.90 -27.82 8.74
N PRO A 168 10.15 -29.13 8.90
CA PRO A 168 11.51 -29.63 9.05
C PRO A 168 12.40 -29.16 7.89
N GLY A 169 13.53 -28.56 8.21
CA GLY A 169 14.44 -27.92 7.26
C GLY A 169 14.31 -26.40 7.22
N ASP A 170 13.22 -25.80 7.70
CA ASP A 170 13.04 -24.36 7.72
C ASP A 170 13.97 -23.69 8.73
N ILE A 171 14.43 -22.48 8.42
CA ILE A 171 15.11 -21.61 9.40
C ILE A 171 14.04 -20.85 10.16
N VAL A 172 14.03 -20.99 11.48
CA VAL A 172 12.98 -20.44 12.34
C VAL A 172 13.57 -19.55 13.41
N ILE A 173 12.76 -18.58 13.85
CA ILE A 173 12.98 -17.87 15.09
C ILE A 173 12.18 -18.59 16.17
N MET A 174 12.89 -19.24 17.10
CA MET A 174 12.27 -19.93 18.23
C MET A 174 12.49 -19.09 19.49
N GLN A 175 11.44 -18.93 20.29
CA GLN A 175 11.54 -18.46 21.67
C GLN A 175 11.64 -19.68 22.58
N VAL A 176 12.78 -19.84 23.25
CA VAL A 176 13.04 -20.92 24.21
C VAL A 176 13.24 -20.26 25.58
N ASN A 177 12.36 -20.55 26.55
CA ASN A 177 12.45 -19.99 27.91
C ASN A 177 12.61 -18.45 27.94
N ASN A 178 11.85 -17.75 27.08
CA ASN A 178 11.89 -16.28 26.89
C ASN A 178 13.12 -15.70 26.18
N GLU A 179 13.99 -16.54 25.63
CA GLU A 179 15.10 -16.09 24.79
C GLU A 179 14.86 -16.45 23.32
N PHE A 180 15.14 -15.51 22.41
CA PHE A 180 15.02 -15.74 20.97
C PHE A 180 16.30 -16.34 20.40
N THR A 181 16.17 -17.40 19.62
CA THR A 181 17.26 -18.00 18.86
C THR A 181 16.85 -18.26 17.43
N VAL A 182 17.80 -18.12 16.51
CA VAL A 182 17.65 -18.51 15.11
C VAL A 182 18.37 -19.84 14.88
N LYS A 183 17.64 -20.84 14.40
CA LYS A 183 18.16 -22.19 14.14
C LYS A 183 17.38 -22.86 13.02
N ARG A 184 17.91 -23.95 12.48
CA ARG A 184 17.13 -24.81 11.59
C ARG A 184 16.21 -25.70 12.41
N PHE A 185 14.92 -25.65 12.12
CA PHE A 185 13.94 -26.53 12.72
C PHE A 185 14.06 -27.93 12.13
N MET A 186 14.33 -28.94 12.96
CA MET A 186 14.53 -30.31 12.52
C MET A 186 13.56 -31.25 13.24
N LYS A 187 13.17 -32.33 12.55
CA LYS A 187 12.34 -33.38 13.11
C LYS A 187 12.89 -34.75 12.74
N LYS A 188 13.27 -35.55 13.74
CA LYS A 188 13.84 -36.89 13.55
C LYS A 188 13.16 -37.88 14.48
N ARG A 189 12.64 -38.98 13.92
CA ARG A 189 11.93 -40.04 14.68
C ARG A 189 10.81 -39.49 15.59
N GLY A 190 10.09 -38.48 15.12
CA GLY A 190 9.01 -37.83 15.86
C GLY A 190 9.45 -36.77 16.88
N LYS A 191 10.74 -36.67 17.20
CA LYS A 191 11.29 -35.63 18.08
C LYS A 191 11.70 -34.39 17.29
N ILE A 192 11.35 -33.22 17.80
CA ILE A 192 11.79 -31.94 17.25
C ILE A 192 13.07 -31.50 17.95
N TYR A 193 13.92 -30.76 17.23
CA TYR A 193 15.12 -30.13 17.78
C TYR A 193 15.54 -28.96 16.89
N LEU A 194 16.38 -28.08 17.42
CA LEU A 194 16.95 -26.96 16.69
C LEU A 194 18.41 -27.26 16.37
N HIS A 195 18.75 -27.20 15.09
CA HIS A 195 20.10 -27.46 14.59
C HIS A 195 20.81 -26.13 14.26
N PRO A 196 22.01 -25.86 14.79
CA PRO A 196 22.87 -24.79 14.30
C PRO A 196 23.50 -25.17 12.96
N GLU A 197 23.72 -24.17 12.10
CA GLU A 197 24.41 -24.31 10.82
C GLU A 197 25.81 -23.69 10.94
N ASN A 198 26.67 -24.36 11.72
CA ASN A 198 28.05 -23.97 11.98
C ASN A 198 28.90 -25.19 12.40
N SER A 199 29.96 -25.49 11.63
CA SER A 199 30.89 -26.61 11.87
C SER A 199 32.01 -26.36 12.88
N SER A 200 32.08 -25.17 13.51
CA SER A 200 33.13 -24.84 14.51
C SER A 200 33.08 -25.71 15.78
N GLY A 201 31.96 -26.37 16.04
CA GLY A 201 31.74 -27.17 17.25
C GLY A 201 31.42 -26.34 18.50
N LEU A 202 31.19 -25.03 18.36
CA LEU A 202 30.81 -24.15 19.47
C LEU A 202 29.30 -24.14 19.76
N TYR A 203 28.49 -24.69 18.85
CA TYR A 203 27.04 -24.67 18.92
C TYR A 203 26.50 -26.09 18.78
N ASP A 204 25.75 -26.52 19.78
CA ASP A 204 25.13 -27.85 19.80
C ASP A 204 23.65 -27.81 19.39
N ASP A 205 23.13 -28.99 19.02
CA ASP A 205 21.70 -29.21 18.83
C ASP A 205 20.94 -28.94 20.12
N ILE A 206 19.88 -28.15 20.02
CA ILE A 206 19.01 -27.85 21.16
C ILE A 206 17.79 -28.77 21.09
N PHE A 207 17.58 -29.54 22.15
CA PHE A 207 16.41 -30.42 22.30
C PHE A 207 15.46 -29.83 23.35
N PRO A 208 14.13 -30.01 23.18
CA PRO A 208 13.18 -29.63 24.23
C PRO A 208 13.44 -30.44 25.50
N GLY A 209 13.69 -29.74 26.61
CA GLY A 209 13.76 -30.32 27.95
C GLY A 209 12.39 -30.45 28.60
N ASP A 210 12.33 -31.20 29.70
CA ASP A 210 11.12 -31.32 30.51
C ASP A 210 10.80 -29.97 31.18
N GLY A 211 9.68 -29.36 30.80
CA GLY A 211 9.22 -28.08 31.34
C GLY A 211 9.71 -26.84 30.58
N ASP A 212 10.47 -26.99 29.49
CA ASP A 212 10.84 -25.86 28.65
C ASP A 212 9.62 -25.32 27.88
N GLU A 213 9.53 -23.99 27.79
CA GLU A 213 8.55 -23.34 26.92
C GLU A 213 9.18 -23.05 25.56
N TRP A 214 8.63 -23.68 24.52
CA TRP A 214 9.07 -23.53 23.14
C TRP A 214 7.95 -22.94 22.31
N VAL A 215 8.19 -21.74 21.78
CA VAL A 215 7.22 -21.04 20.94
C VAL A 215 7.90 -20.63 19.64
N CYS A 216 7.39 -21.15 18.51
CA CYS A 216 7.81 -20.67 17.21
C CYS A 216 7.29 -19.24 17.03
N PHE A 217 8.22 -18.28 16.92
CA PHE A 217 7.85 -16.90 16.65
C PHE A 217 7.43 -16.75 15.20
N GLY A 218 8.20 -17.32 14.28
CA GLY A 218 7.93 -17.34 12.85
C GLY A 218 9.08 -17.94 12.02
N VAL A 219 8.82 -18.11 10.72
CA VAL A 219 9.76 -18.71 9.76
C VAL A 219 10.51 -17.60 9.01
N VAL A 220 11.84 -17.74 8.90
CA VAL A 220 12.67 -16.82 8.12
C VAL A 220 12.44 -17.09 6.62
N LYS A 221 12.00 -16.07 5.88
CA LYS A 221 11.74 -16.14 4.43
C LYS A 221 12.85 -15.56 3.60
N HIS A 222 13.47 -14.48 4.07
CA HIS A 222 14.54 -13.79 3.36
C HIS A 222 15.63 -13.33 4.31
N VAL A 223 16.86 -13.31 3.81
CA VAL A 223 18.03 -12.72 4.48
C VAL A 223 18.50 -11.57 3.60
N ILE A 224 18.56 -10.37 4.17
CA ILE A 224 19.08 -9.18 3.50
C ILE A 224 20.46 -8.91 4.09
N LYS A 225 21.47 -9.08 3.23
CA LYS A 225 22.88 -8.89 3.56
C LYS A 225 23.38 -7.65 2.86
N SER A 226 23.96 -6.73 3.64
CA SER A 226 24.67 -5.57 3.09
C SER A 226 26.12 -5.96 2.85
N ILE A 227 26.55 -5.88 1.59
CA ILE A 227 27.95 -6.06 1.20
C ILE A 227 28.54 -4.66 1.06
N GLY A 228 29.57 -4.33 1.85
CA GLY A 228 30.24 -3.04 1.90
C GLY A 228 31.73 -3.16 1.66
#